data_AF-E8U7Q6-F1
#
_entry.id   AF-E8U7Q6-F1
#
_cell.length_a   1.000
_cell.length_b   1.000
_cell.length_c   1.000
_cell.angle_alpha   90.00
_cell.angle_beta   90.00
_cell.angle_gamma   90.00
#
_symmetry.space_group_name_H-M   'P 1'
#
loop_
_entity.id
_entity.type
_entity.pdbx_description
1 polymer ?
#
loop_
_entity_poly.entity_id
_entity_poly.type
_entity_poly.pdbx_seq_one_letter_code
_entity_poly.pdbx_strand_id
1 'polypeptide(L)'
;MSEQVLVPLTTPEEVDTFLAEHPLAAVFKAGTCHKTMQGFGVLETFLKGHELPIGFIRVVDWRPASNHVAERTGIVHHSPQFILFREGQPVFDVDNWDITPGALTPVFDEFVPARAAEGQVRTQGNVEPYKRLMQDFLDGRLNEWAFQDQYVTMFRDDASLRSQAEFELLSRLFGDPDAYHGGLHQLGAPAERGDLRGRVQELLAQL
;
A
#
# COMPACT_ATOMS: atom_id res chain seq x y z
N MET A 1 22.51 2.61 -8.24
CA MET A 1 21.07 2.92 -8.24
C MET A 1 20.72 3.24 -6.81
N SER A 2 20.37 4.49 -6.48
CA SER A 2 19.92 4.84 -5.13
C SER A 2 18.55 4.20 -4.90
N GLU A 3 18.42 3.41 -3.85
CA GLU A 3 17.18 2.70 -3.53
C GLU A 3 16.18 3.65 -2.87
N GLN A 4 14.89 3.45 -3.11
CA GLN A 4 13.84 4.22 -2.44
C GLN A 4 13.72 3.74 -0.99
N VAL A 5 13.94 4.65 -0.04
CA VAL A 5 13.81 4.33 1.39
C VAL A 5 12.32 4.29 1.73
N LEU A 6 11.80 3.09 1.99
CA LEU A 6 10.45 2.84 2.53
C LEU A 6 10.59 2.10 3.86
N VAL A 7 10.20 2.74 4.96
CA VAL A 7 10.42 2.21 6.32
C VAL A 7 9.09 2.08 7.06
N PRO A 8 8.75 0.89 7.61
CA PRO A 8 7.60 0.77 8.51
C PRO A 8 7.87 1.52 9.81
N LEU A 9 6.94 2.36 10.24
CA LEU A 9 6.97 3.08 11.51
C LEU A 9 5.87 2.50 12.41
N THR A 10 6.27 1.59 13.29
CA THR A 10 5.39 0.79 14.14
C THR A 10 5.22 1.35 15.55
N THR A 11 6.21 2.12 16.03
CA THR A 11 6.17 2.79 17.34
C THR A 11 6.35 4.31 17.24
N PRO A 12 5.95 5.09 18.27
CA PRO A 12 6.25 6.52 18.37
C PRO A 12 7.74 6.86 18.24
N GLU A 13 8.60 6.04 18.86
CA GLU A 13 10.04 6.25 18.85
C GLU A 13 10.62 6.10 17.45
N GLU A 14 10.13 5.12 16.67
CA GLU A 14 10.53 4.94 15.27
C GLU A 14 10.16 6.16 14.41
N VAL A 15 9.02 6.80 14.67
CA VAL A 15 8.64 8.06 14.00
C VAL A 15 9.64 9.16 14.30
N ASP A 16 10.00 9.34 15.58
CA ASP A 16 10.95 10.39 15.97
C ASP A 16 12.35 10.13 15.41
N THR A 17 12.83 8.88 15.47
CA THR A 17 14.12 8.49 14.88
C THR A 17 14.13 8.74 13.37
N PHE A 18 13.10 8.27 12.66
CA PHE A 18 13.00 8.45 11.21
C PHE A 18 13.03 9.93 10.80
N LEU A 19 12.26 10.78 11.48
CA LEU A 19 12.20 12.22 11.19
C LEU A 19 13.46 12.98 11.61
N ALA A 20 14.25 12.44 12.53
CA ALA A 20 15.55 12.99 12.91
C ALA A 20 16.67 12.58 11.93
N GLU A 21 16.64 11.36 11.42
CA GLU A 21 17.63 10.82 10.48
C GLU A 21 17.43 11.33 9.06
N HIS A 22 16.20 11.73 8.70
CA HIS A 22 15.86 12.22 7.37
C HIS A 22 15.32 13.66 7.43
N PRO A 23 16.18 14.68 7.22
CA PRO A 23 15.77 16.08 7.24
C PRO A 23 14.70 16.43 6.21
N LEU A 24 14.61 15.69 5.10
CA LEU A 24 13.50 15.76 4.16
C LEU A 24 12.93 14.35 4.02
N ALA A 25 11.70 14.16 4.48
CA ALA A 25 11.02 12.86 4.46
C ALA A 25 9.51 13.05 4.45
N ALA A 26 8.76 12.01 4.11
CA ALA A 26 7.33 12.03 4.32
C ALA A 26 6.87 10.85 5.18
N VAL A 27 5.73 11.04 5.85
CA VAL A 27 5.01 9.98 6.52
C VAL A 27 3.72 9.68 5.76
N PHE A 28 3.52 8.42 5.39
CA PHE A 28 2.30 7.93 4.76
C PHE A 28 1.52 7.04 5.74
N LYS A 29 0.38 7.54 6.22
CA LYS A 29 -0.54 6.78 7.07
C LYS A 29 -1.48 6.00 6.17
N ALA A 30 -1.35 4.67 6.20
CA ALA A 30 -2.03 3.72 5.35
C ALA A 30 -3.20 3.05 6.09
N GLY A 31 -4.39 3.08 5.47
CA GLY A 31 -5.56 2.32 5.92
C GLY A 31 -5.66 0.99 5.21
N THR A 32 -6.78 0.29 5.43
CA THR A 32 -7.07 -1.02 4.80
C THR A 32 -8.01 -0.91 3.59
N CYS A 33 -8.31 0.29 3.11
CA CYS A 33 -9.24 0.53 2.00
C CYS A 33 -8.54 0.88 0.67
N HIS A 34 -9.23 0.69 -0.44
CA HIS A 34 -8.83 0.98 -1.83
C HIS A 34 -8.28 2.39 -2.02
N LYS A 35 -8.78 3.37 -1.27
CA LYS A 35 -8.25 4.74 -1.29
C LYS A 35 -6.78 4.78 -0.92
N THR A 36 -6.35 3.93 0.01
CA THR A 36 -4.94 3.81 0.43
C THR A 36 -4.08 3.33 -0.72
N MET A 37 -4.55 2.32 -1.46
CA MET A 37 -3.83 1.79 -2.62
C MET A 37 -3.76 2.80 -3.75
N GLN A 38 -4.85 3.55 -3.99
CA GLN A 38 -4.84 4.63 -4.99
C GLN A 38 -3.88 5.75 -4.60
N GLY A 39 -3.94 6.25 -3.37
CA GLY A 39 -3.06 7.31 -2.89
C GLY A 39 -1.58 6.89 -2.90
N PHE A 40 -1.30 5.64 -2.54
CA PHE A 40 0.06 5.10 -2.62
C PHE A 40 0.52 4.92 -4.07
N GLY A 41 -0.34 4.46 -4.98
CA GLY A 41 -0.03 4.37 -6.41
C GLY A 41 0.32 5.72 -7.03
N VAL A 42 -0.41 6.78 -6.66
CA VAL A 42 -0.05 8.16 -7.03
C VAL A 42 1.34 8.49 -6.49
N LEU A 43 1.61 8.26 -5.20
CA LEU A 43 2.92 8.54 -4.60
C LEU A 43 4.06 7.77 -5.31
N GLU A 44 3.85 6.50 -5.65
CA GLU A 44 4.84 5.68 -6.37
C GLU A 44 5.23 6.28 -7.72
N THR A 45 4.30 6.94 -8.43
CA THR A 45 4.65 7.61 -9.70
C THR A 45 5.66 8.73 -9.50
N PHE A 46 5.57 9.49 -8.41
CA PHE A 46 6.54 10.53 -8.07
C PHE A 46 7.87 9.95 -7.60
N LEU A 47 7.85 8.90 -6.78
CA LEU A 47 9.06 8.27 -6.25
C LEU A 47 9.94 7.60 -7.31
N LYS A 48 9.44 7.37 -8.53
CA LYS A 48 10.27 6.96 -9.69
C LYS A 48 11.23 8.05 -10.13
N GLY A 49 10.78 9.31 -10.09
CA GLY A 49 11.52 10.49 -10.55
C GLY A 49 12.12 11.34 -9.44
N HIS A 50 11.71 11.14 -8.18
CA HIS A 50 12.14 11.93 -7.02
C HIS A 50 12.68 11.03 -5.91
N GLU A 51 13.60 11.57 -5.11
CA GLU A 51 14.19 10.88 -3.97
C GLU A 51 13.64 11.46 -2.66
N LEU A 52 12.80 10.67 -1.97
CA LEU A 52 12.15 11.08 -0.73
C LEU A 52 11.95 9.89 0.20
N PRO A 53 12.70 9.74 1.30
CA PRO A 53 12.43 8.72 2.30
C PRO A 53 10.97 8.77 2.78
N ILE A 54 10.29 7.62 2.76
CA ILE A 54 8.91 7.50 3.24
C ILE A 54 8.86 6.56 4.44
N GLY A 55 8.42 7.09 5.57
CA GLY A 55 7.99 6.30 6.70
C GLY A 55 6.51 5.96 6.53
N PHE A 56 6.12 4.70 6.61
CA PHE A 56 4.71 4.34 6.50
C PHE A 56 4.14 3.77 7.79
N ILE A 57 2.89 4.10 8.07
CA ILE A 57 2.19 3.65 9.27
C ILE A 57 0.92 2.93 8.86
N ARG A 58 0.80 1.65 9.18
CA ARG A 58 -0.48 0.92 9.08
C ARG A 58 -1.36 1.34 10.25
N VAL A 59 -2.35 2.20 10.00
CA VAL A 59 -3.08 2.88 11.08
C VAL A 59 -3.93 1.93 11.93
N VAL A 60 -4.34 0.79 11.37
CA VAL A 60 -5.12 -0.22 12.10
C VAL A 60 -4.24 -0.96 13.11
N ASP A 61 -3.00 -1.25 12.74
CA ASP A 61 -2.08 -2.06 13.55
C ASP A 61 -1.19 -1.21 14.46
N TRP A 62 -0.81 -0.01 14.01
CA TRP A 62 0.19 0.85 14.64
C TRP A 62 -0.41 2.20 15.06
N ARG A 63 -1.58 2.14 15.70
CA ARG A 63 -2.29 3.32 16.23
C ARG A 63 -1.40 4.24 17.08
N PRO A 64 -0.53 3.73 17.99
CA PRO A 64 0.36 4.60 18.76
C PRO A 64 1.27 5.46 17.89
N ALA A 65 1.91 4.89 16.87
CA ALA A 65 2.74 5.66 15.93
C ALA A 65 1.91 6.69 15.15
N SER A 66 0.73 6.31 14.67
CA SER A 66 -0.17 7.21 13.94
C SER A 66 -0.64 8.41 14.77
N ASN A 67 -0.99 8.14 16.04
CA ASN A 67 -1.42 9.16 17.00
C ASN A 67 -0.26 10.09 17.35
N HIS A 68 0.93 9.55 17.56
CA HIS A 68 2.14 10.35 17.82
C HIS A 68 2.41 11.36 16.71
N VAL A 69 2.27 10.96 15.44
CA VAL A 69 2.38 11.91 14.32
C VAL A 69 1.34 13.04 14.41
N ALA A 70 0.10 12.71 14.76
CA ALA A 70 -0.96 13.72 14.92
C ALA A 70 -0.68 14.68 16.09
N GLU A 71 -0.22 14.16 17.23
CA GLU A 71 0.14 14.94 18.42
C GLU A 71 1.34 15.87 18.15
N ARG A 72 2.38 15.35 17.49
CA ARG A 72 3.61 16.09 17.16
C ARG A 72 3.39 17.22 16.15
N THR A 73 2.45 17.03 15.22
CA THR A 73 2.20 17.99 14.13
C THR A 73 1.01 18.91 14.40
N GLY A 74 0.08 18.51 15.27
CA GLY A 74 -1.23 19.14 15.40
C GLY A 74 -2.18 18.84 14.23
N ILE A 75 -1.76 18.03 13.26
CA ILE A 75 -2.56 17.66 12.08
C ILE A 75 -3.51 16.52 12.47
N VAL A 76 -4.79 16.69 12.16
CA VAL A 76 -5.82 15.69 12.44
C VAL A 76 -5.51 14.39 11.71
N HIS A 77 -5.69 13.27 12.40
CA HIS A 77 -5.48 11.95 11.81
C HIS A 77 -6.51 11.67 10.71
N HIS A 78 -6.00 11.35 9.51
CA HIS A 78 -6.76 10.81 8.39
C HIS A 78 -6.08 9.55 7.83
N SER A 79 -6.81 8.79 7.01
CA SER A 79 -6.29 7.58 6.36
C SER A 79 -7.03 7.31 5.03
N PRO A 80 -6.32 7.21 3.89
CA PRO A 80 -4.89 7.46 3.75
C PRO A 80 -4.54 8.93 4.02
N GLN A 81 -3.32 9.20 4.48
CA GLN A 81 -2.81 10.55 4.68
C GLN A 81 -1.31 10.60 4.36
N PHE A 82 -0.90 11.58 3.59
CA PHE A 82 0.49 11.89 3.28
C PHE A 82 0.87 13.20 3.97
N ILE A 83 1.99 13.22 4.68
CA ILE A 83 2.52 14.42 5.32
C ILE A 83 4.00 14.54 4.95
N LEU A 84 4.39 15.66 4.34
CA LEU A 84 5.78 15.99 4.04
C LEU A 84 6.40 16.74 5.22
N PHE A 85 7.62 16.36 5.59
CA PHE A 85 8.40 16.96 6.66
C PHE A 85 9.70 17.56 6.13
N ARG A 86 10.06 18.71 6.68
CA ARG A 86 11.36 19.36 6.52
C ARG A 86 11.92 19.74 7.87
N GLU A 87 13.14 19.29 8.18
CA GLU A 87 13.80 19.44 9.49
C GLU A 87 12.88 19.02 10.64
N GLY A 88 12.17 17.90 10.44
CA GLY A 88 11.20 17.35 11.38
C GLY A 88 9.90 18.15 11.53
N GLN A 89 9.70 19.26 10.81
CA GLN A 89 8.45 20.05 10.83
C GLN A 89 7.54 19.70 9.64
N PRO A 90 6.21 19.60 9.83
CA PRO A 90 5.31 19.36 8.72
C PRO A 90 5.23 20.60 7.82
N VAL A 91 5.43 20.42 6.51
CA VAL A 91 5.36 21.51 5.52
C VAL A 91 4.21 21.35 4.53
N PHE A 92 3.64 20.15 4.43
CA PHE A 92 2.49 19.86 3.59
C PHE A 92 1.76 18.62 4.09
N ASP A 93 0.44 18.59 4.00
CA ASP A 93 -0.38 17.41 4.24
C ASP A 93 -1.54 17.31 3.25
N VAL A 94 -1.90 16.07 2.92
CA VAL A 94 -3.03 15.75 2.06
C VAL A 94 -3.54 14.35 2.39
N ASP A 95 -4.84 14.11 2.25
CA ASP A 95 -5.46 12.84 2.66
C ASP A 95 -6.57 12.38 1.71
N ASN A 96 -7.06 11.17 1.96
CA ASN A 96 -8.20 10.57 1.26
C ASN A 96 -8.11 10.68 -0.28
N TRP A 97 -9.06 11.40 -0.88
CA TRP A 97 -9.20 11.58 -2.33
C TRP A 97 -8.34 12.73 -2.86
N ASP A 98 -7.80 13.55 -1.98
CA ASP A 98 -7.00 14.72 -2.35
C ASP A 98 -5.55 14.33 -2.68
N ILE A 99 -5.14 13.09 -2.35
CA ILE A 99 -3.87 12.48 -2.77
C ILE A 99 -3.91 12.24 -4.28
N THR A 100 -3.66 13.29 -5.04
CA THR A 100 -3.75 13.32 -6.51
C THR A 100 -2.44 13.83 -7.12
N PRO A 101 -2.18 13.52 -8.41
CA PRO A 101 -1.03 14.09 -9.10
C PRO A 101 -1.02 15.62 -9.06
N GLY A 102 -2.18 16.26 -9.25
CA GLY A 102 -2.28 17.73 -9.21
C GLY A 102 -1.94 18.35 -7.85
N ALA A 103 -2.25 17.65 -6.75
CA ALA A 103 -1.88 18.10 -5.40
C ALA A 103 -0.39 17.87 -5.11
N LEU A 104 0.17 16.74 -5.56
CA LEU A 104 1.56 16.38 -5.26
C LEU A 104 2.59 17.03 -6.19
N THR A 105 2.27 17.29 -7.47
CA THR A 105 3.21 17.92 -8.42
C THR A 105 3.88 19.19 -7.90
N PRO A 106 3.14 20.25 -7.49
CA PRO A 106 3.79 21.49 -7.04
C PRO A 106 4.66 21.26 -5.80
N VAL A 107 4.25 20.36 -4.90
CA VAL A 107 4.98 20.03 -3.68
C VAL A 107 6.27 19.29 -3.99
N PHE A 108 6.22 18.30 -4.88
CA PHE A 108 7.41 17.55 -5.29
C PHE A 108 8.39 18.42 -6.09
N ASP A 109 7.89 19.27 -6.99
CA ASP A 109 8.72 20.21 -7.75
C ASP A 109 9.40 21.24 -6.86
N GLU A 110 8.73 21.71 -5.80
CA GLU A 110 9.27 22.71 -4.87
C GLU A 110 10.23 22.11 -3.84
N PHE A 111 9.87 20.99 -3.23
CA PHE A 111 10.54 20.49 -2.03
C PHE A 111 11.38 19.24 -2.25
N VAL A 112 11.12 18.43 -3.29
CA VAL A 112 11.67 17.08 -3.39
C VAL A 112 12.65 16.97 -4.55
N PRO A 113 13.94 16.65 -4.30
CA PRO A 113 14.94 16.60 -5.35
C PRO A 113 14.63 15.49 -6.37
N ALA A 114 14.84 15.82 -7.65
CA ALA A 114 14.77 14.84 -8.73
C ALA A 114 15.93 13.82 -8.61
N ARG A 115 15.64 12.55 -8.93
CA ARG A 115 16.62 11.48 -9.02
C ARG A 115 17.54 11.69 -10.22
N ALA A 116 18.82 11.35 -10.06
CA ALA A 116 19.78 11.31 -11.16
C ALA A 116 19.56 10.13 -12.15
N ALA A 117 18.76 9.11 -11.76
CA ALA A 117 18.37 7.98 -12.61
C ALA A 117 17.02 7.40 -12.14
N GLU A 118 16.17 6.97 -13.06
CA GLU A 118 14.88 6.31 -12.76
C GLU A 118 15.10 5.07 -11.87
N GLY A 119 14.45 5.04 -10.71
CA GLY A 119 14.55 3.96 -9.73
C GLY A 119 13.31 3.07 -9.69
N GLN A 120 13.47 1.81 -9.28
CA GLN A 120 12.33 0.97 -8.90
C GLN A 120 11.97 1.24 -7.44
N VAL A 121 10.71 1.58 -7.18
CA VAL A 121 10.15 1.55 -5.83
C VAL A 121 9.91 0.09 -5.48
N ARG A 122 10.68 -0.46 -4.53
CA ARG A 122 10.45 -1.81 -4.00
C ARG A 122 9.74 -1.70 -2.66
N THR A 123 8.43 -1.83 -2.70
CA THR A 123 7.65 -2.23 -1.54
C THR A 123 7.99 -3.69 -1.23
N GLN A 124 8.32 -4.02 0.03
CA GLN A 124 8.42 -5.42 0.44
C GLN A 124 7.01 -5.99 0.63
N GLY A 125 6.29 -6.20 -0.47
CA GLY A 125 5.10 -7.03 -0.49
C GLY A 125 5.52 -8.49 -0.30
N ASN A 126 5.09 -9.13 0.79
CA ASN A 126 5.33 -10.57 0.94
C ASN A 126 4.27 -11.33 0.12
N VAL A 127 4.55 -11.64 -1.15
CA VAL A 127 3.65 -12.40 -2.04
C VAL A 127 3.64 -13.91 -1.74
N GLU A 128 4.58 -14.40 -0.94
CA GLU A 128 4.76 -15.83 -0.64
C GLU A 128 3.50 -16.51 -0.06
N PRO A 129 2.74 -15.88 0.86
CA PRO A 129 1.47 -16.44 1.34
C PRO A 129 0.45 -16.67 0.21
N TYR A 130 0.40 -15.79 -0.80
CA TYR A 130 -0.48 -15.95 -1.97
C TYR A 130 -0.03 -17.12 -2.83
N LYS A 131 1.29 -17.23 -3.09
CA LYS A 131 1.86 -18.36 -3.85
C LYS A 131 1.51 -19.68 -3.22
N ARG A 132 1.68 -19.81 -1.90
CA ARG A 132 1.32 -21.01 -1.15
C ARG A 132 -0.16 -21.33 -1.23
N LEU A 133 -1.02 -20.33 -1.02
CA LEU A 133 -2.46 -20.51 -1.08
C LEU A 133 -2.94 -20.97 -2.48
N MET A 134 -2.36 -20.41 -3.53
CA MET A 134 -2.63 -20.81 -4.92
C MET A 134 -2.16 -22.24 -5.21
N GLN A 135 -0.97 -22.62 -4.75
CA GLN A 135 -0.45 -23.99 -4.88
C GLN A 135 -1.34 -25.00 -4.15
N ASP A 136 -1.76 -24.70 -2.92
CA ASP A 136 -2.65 -25.57 -2.15
C ASP A 136 -4.00 -25.79 -2.87
N PHE A 137 -4.53 -24.78 -3.56
CA PHE A 137 -5.72 -24.93 -4.42
C PHE A 137 -5.46 -25.78 -5.67
N LEU A 138 -4.34 -25.55 -6.38
CA LEU A 138 -3.99 -26.30 -7.59
C LEU A 138 -3.74 -27.79 -7.30
N ASP A 139 -3.13 -28.08 -6.15
CA ASP A 139 -2.87 -29.45 -5.66
C ASP A 139 -4.14 -30.15 -5.14
N GLY A 140 -5.28 -29.45 -5.08
CA GLY A 140 -6.53 -29.97 -4.55
C GLY A 140 -6.57 -30.11 -3.02
N ARG A 141 -5.61 -29.50 -2.31
CA ARG A 141 -5.59 -29.44 -0.83
C ARG A 141 -6.61 -28.44 -0.29
N LEU A 142 -6.98 -27.43 -1.09
CA LEU A 142 -8.10 -26.52 -0.85
C LEU A 142 -9.16 -26.68 -1.93
N ASN A 143 -10.43 -26.65 -1.51
CA ASN A 143 -11.54 -26.51 -2.45
C ASN A 143 -11.69 -25.05 -2.89
N GLU A 144 -12.44 -24.83 -3.96
CA GLU A 144 -12.64 -23.51 -4.57
C GLU A 144 -13.18 -22.46 -3.59
N TRP A 145 -14.19 -22.82 -2.77
CA TRP A 145 -14.78 -21.89 -1.81
C TRP A 145 -13.78 -21.47 -0.74
N ALA A 146 -13.08 -22.45 -0.15
CA ALA A 146 -12.08 -22.19 0.88
C ALA A 146 -10.90 -21.36 0.35
N PHE A 147 -10.48 -21.61 -0.89
CA PHE A 147 -9.47 -20.81 -1.57
C PHE A 147 -9.92 -19.35 -1.75
N GLN A 148 -11.13 -19.13 -2.25
CA GLN A 148 -11.69 -17.79 -2.46
C GLN A 148 -11.80 -17.01 -1.15
N ASP A 149 -12.38 -17.63 -0.12
CA ASP A 149 -12.56 -17.02 1.20
C ASP A 149 -11.22 -16.62 1.84
N GLN A 150 -10.25 -17.54 1.83
CA GLN A 150 -8.92 -17.28 2.38
C GLN A 150 -8.15 -16.25 1.55
N TYR A 151 -8.24 -16.29 0.22
CA TYR A 151 -7.54 -15.36 -0.65
C TYR A 151 -8.09 -13.94 -0.45
N VAL A 152 -9.41 -13.77 -0.45
CA VAL A 152 -10.04 -12.45 -0.27
C VAL A 152 -9.79 -11.91 1.13
N THR A 153 -9.91 -12.76 2.16
CA THR A 153 -9.60 -12.39 3.54
C THR A 153 -8.14 -11.97 3.68
N MET A 154 -7.21 -12.77 3.15
CA MET A 154 -5.79 -12.44 3.14
C MET A 154 -5.54 -11.16 2.33
N PHE A 155 -6.14 -10.99 1.16
CA PHE A 155 -5.96 -9.78 0.35
C PHE A 155 -6.45 -8.51 1.05
N ARG A 156 -7.55 -8.59 1.79
CA ARG A 156 -8.11 -7.48 2.59
C ARG A 156 -7.29 -7.19 3.84
N ASP A 157 -6.87 -8.24 4.54
CA ASP A 157 -6.20 -8.14 5.84
C ASP A 157 -4.68 -7.98 5.68
N ASP A 158 -4.14 -8.25 4.49
CA ASP A 158 -2.74 -8.02 4.14
C ASP A 158 -2.48 -6.55 3.92
N ALA A 159 -2.12 -5.91 5.02
CA ALA A 159 -1.67 -4.54 5.07
C ALA A 159 -0.16 -4.40 4.85
N SER A 160 0.48 -5.27 4.06
CA SER A 160 1.72 -4.87 3.38
C SER A 160 1.40 -3.75 2.40
N LEU A 161 2.13 -2.63 2.49
CA LEU A 161 2.17 -1.69 1.37
C LEU A 161 2.79 -2.44 0.20
N ARG A 162 1.97 -2.69 -0.83
CA ARG A 162 2.38 -3.33 -2.07
C ARG A 162 2.41 -2.30 -3.16
N SER A 163 3.26 -2.54 -4.16
CA SER A 163 3.29 -1.66 -5.33
C SER A 163 1.95 -1.73 -6.04
N GLN A 164 1.57 -0.66 -6.73
CA GLN A 164 0.37 -0.63 -7.56
C GLN A 164 0.35 -1.80 -8.55
N ALA A 165 1.52 -2.16 -9.11
CA ALA A 165 1.66 -3.29 -10.02
C ALA A 165 1.32 -4.63 -9.33
N GLU A 166 1.79 -4.87 -8.11
CA GLU A 166 1.46 -6.08 -7.34
C GLU A 166 -0.02 -6.11 -6.94
N PHE A 167 -0.59 -4.97 -6.55
CA PHE A 167 -2.01 -4.87 -6.23
C PHE A 167 -2.89 -5.15 -7.45
N GLU A 168 -2.59 -4.54 -8.60
CA GLU A 168 -3.28 -4.80 -9.86
C GLU A 168 -3.14 -6.27 -10.28
N LEU A 169 -1.95 -6.86 -10.08
CA LEU A 169 -1.71 -8.25 -10.42
C LEU A 169 -2.54 -9.20 -9.55
N LEU A 170 -2.55 -8.99 -8.23
CA LEU A 170 -3.28 -9.84 -7.28
C LEU A 170 -4.81 -9.60 -7.30
N SER A 171 -5.25 -8.37 -7.57
CA SER A 171 -6.68 -8.04 -7.70
C SER A 171 -7.30 -8.63 -8.98
N ARG A 172 -6.53 -9.00 -10.02
CA ARG A 172 -7.09 -9.64 -11.23
C ARG A 172 -7.81 -10.96 -10.97
N LEU A 173 -7.46 -11.68 -9.90
CA LEU A 173 -8.05 -12.99 -9.64
C LEU A 173 -9.52 -12.89 -9.19
N PHE A 174 -9.84 -11.88 -8.38
CA PHE A 174 -11.16 -11.72 -7.75
C PHE A 174 -11.73 -10.30 -7.77
N GLY A 175 -11.06 -9.32 -8.36
CA GLY A 175 -11.46 -7.90 -8.39
C GLY A 175 -11.03 -7.11 -7.16
N ASP A 176 -11.45 -5.83 -7.10
CA ASP A 176 -11.21 -4.93 -5.97
C ASP A 176 -12.04 -5.36 -4.73
N PRO A 177 -11.40 -5.73 -3.60
CA PRO A 177 -12.07 -6.15 -2.37
C PRO A 177 -13.02 -5.09 -1.78
N ASP A 178 -12.86 -3.80 -2.11
CA ASP A 178 -13.75 -2.75 -1.60
C ASP A 178 -14.99 -2.51 -2.46
N ALA A 179 -15.05 -3.06 -3.67
CA ALA A 179 -16.32 -3.26 -4.38
C ALA A 179 -17.22 -4.26 -3.63
N TYR A 180 -16.70 -4.98 -2.62
CA TYR A 180 -17.37 -6.02 -1.84
C TYR A 180 -17.89 -5.55 -0.47
N HIS A 181 -18.52 -4.37 -0.41
CA HIS A 181 -19.25 -3.91 0.79
C HIS A 181 -20.47 -4.78 1.18
N GLY A 182 -20.77 -5.87 0.46
CA GLY A 182 -21.89 -6.79 0.71
C GLY A 182 -21.54 -8.18 1.26
N GLY A 183 -20.27 -8.45 1.58
CA GLY A 183 -19.82 -9.80 1.97
C GLY A 183 -19.84 -10.81 0.81
N LEU A 184 -19.33 -12.03 1.06
CA LEU A 184 -19.23 -13.15 0.10
C LEU A 184 -20.55 -13.55 -0.59
N HIS A 185 -21.70 -13.00 -0.17
CA HIS A 185 -23.02 -13.28 -0.73
C HIS A 185 -23.29 -12.67 -2.11
N GLN A 186 -22.42 -11.80 -2.63
CA GLN A 186 -22.51 -11.25 -3.99
C GLN A 186 -21.41 -11.72 -4.94
N LEU A 187 -20.65 -12.77 -4.58
CA LEU A 187 -20.08 -13.60 -5.64
C LEU A 187 -21.28 -14.27 -6.31
N GLY A 188 -21.74 -13.72 -7.45
CA GLY A 188 -22.60 -14.46 -8.36
C GLY A 188 -22.09 -15.89 -8.51
N ALA A 189 -23.02 -16.83 -8.72
CA ALA A 189 -22.74 -18.26 -8.59
C ALA A 189 -21.42 -18.66 -9.27
N PRO A 190 -20.57 -19.52 -8.65
CA PRO A 190 -19.24 -19.91 -9.13
C PRO A 190 -19.17 -20.27 -10.62
N ALA A 191 -20.27 -20.77 -11.18
CA ALA A 191 -20.42 -21.15 -12.58
C ALA A 191 -20.27 -20.00 -13.59
N GLU A 192 -20.43 -18.73 -13.21
CA GLU A 192 -20.35 -17.59 -14.14
C GLU A 192 -18.91 -17.07 -14.38
N ARG A 193 -17.90 -17.63 -13.69
CA ARG A 193 -16.52 -17.07 -13.63
C ARG A 193 -15.45 -17.82 -14.43
N GLY A 194 -15.85 -18.76 -15.27
CA GLY A 194 -14.94 -19.52 -16.13
C GLY A 194 -13.93 -20.39 -15.35
N ASP A 195 -12.80 -20.71 -15.98
CA ASP A 195 -11.77 -21.60 -15.40
C ASP A 195 -10.91 -20.87 -14.34
N LEU A 196 -11.31 -20.99 -13.07
CA LEU A 196 -10.54 -20.44 -11.95
C LEU A 196 -9.15 -21.07 -11.85
N ARG A 197 -9.00 -22.37 -12.13
CA ARG A 197 -7.69 -23.04 -12.05
C ARG A 197 -6.72 -22.47 -13.08
N GLY A 198 -7.19 -22.25 -14.31
CA GLY A 198 -6.41 -21.59 -15.36
C GLY A 198 -5.96 -20.17 -14.96
N ARG A 199 -6.86 -19.36 -14.39
CA ARG A 199 -6.52 -18.01 -13.91
C ARG A 199 -5.53 -18.01 -12.74
N VAL A 200 -5.65 -18.96 -11.82
CA VAL A 200 -4.68 -19.15 -10.72
C VAL A 200 -3.30 -19.54 -11.26
N GLN A 201 -3.22 -20.43 -12.25
CA GLN A 201 -1.96 -20.82 -12.88
C GLN A 201 -1.30 -19.63 -13.59
N GLU A 202 -2.07 -18.85 -14.33
CA GLU A 202 -1.59 -17.66 -15.04
C GLU A 202 -1.07 -16.58 -14.07
N LEU A 203 -1.77 -16.34 -12.97
CA LEU A 203 -1.33 -15.41 -11.93
C LEU A 203 -0.06 -15.91 -11.23
N LEU A 204 0.01 -17.18 -10.86
CA LEU A 204 1.17 -17.77 -10.21
C LEU A 204 2.43 -17.70 -11.08
N ALA A 205 2.29 -17.74 -12.41
CA ALA A 205 3.41 -17.58 -13.34
C ALA A 205 3.93 -16.14 -13.45
N GLN A 206 3.14 -15.14 -13.04
CA GLN A 206 3.47 -13.72 -13.08
C GLN A 206 4.03 -13.18 -11.75
N LEU A 207 3.93 -13.95 -10.67
CA LEU A 207 4.40 -13.62 -9.32
C LEU A 207 5.77 -14.23 -9.02
#